data_AF-A0A5Q0UF89-F1
#
_entry.id   AF-A0A5Q0UF89-F1
#
_cell.length_a   1.000
_cell.length_b   1.000
_cell.length_c   1.000
_cell.angle_alpha   90.00
_cell.angle_beta   90.00
_cell.angle_gamma   90.00
#
_symmetry.space_group_name_H-M   'P 1'
#
loop_
_entity.id
_entity.type
_entity.pdbx_description
1 polymer ?
#
loop_
_entity_poly.entity_id
_entity_poly.type
_entity_poly.pdbx_seq_one_letter_code
_entity_poly.pdbx_strand_id
1 'polypeptide(L)' 'MSHIDGKYLLPVASLLEIAGILTLITNEGMLIPKVDLGFSVPALVPADVQGMLLLIAGGLTMLFAVKNMKE' A
#
# COMPACT_ATOMS: atom_id res chain seq x y z
N MET A 1 3.85 4.40 27.13
CA MET A 1 3.86 3.88 25.75
C MET A 1 2.41 3.73 25.31
N SER A 2 1.89 4.53 24.38
CA SER A 2 0.50 4.35 23.92
C SER A 2 0.38 2.98 23.27
N HIS A 3 -0.49 2.12 23.79
CA HIS A 3 -0.86 0.87 23.11
C HIS A 3 -1.55 1.26 21.80
N ILE A 4 -0.86 1.18 20.68
CA ILE A 4 -1.52 1.25 19.38
C ILE A 4 -2.20 -0.10 19.21
N ASP A 5 -3.52 -0.13 19.33
CA ASP A 5 -4.29 -1.34 19.08
C ASP A 5 -4.17 -1.72 17.61
N GLY A 6 -3.65 -2.93 17.34
CA GLY A 6 -3.43 -3.42 15.97
C GLY A 6 -4.70 -3.41 15.10
N LYS A 7 -5.88 -3.46 15.73
CA LYS A 7 -7.19 -3.32 15.07
C LYS A 7 -7.33 -2.02 14.27
N TYR A 8 -6.73 -0.92 14.72
CA TYR A 8 -6.77 0.36 14.01
C TYR A 8 -5.71 0.48 12.90
N LEU A 9 -4.70 -0.40 12.91
CA LEU A 9 -3.64 -0.40 11.91
C LEU A 9 -3.95 -1.28 10.70
N LEU A 10 -4.83 -2.27 10.84
CA LEU A 10 -5.25 -3.11 9.72
C LEU A 10 -5.85 -2.30 8.55
N PRO A 11 -6.77 -1.34 8.76
CA PRO A 11 -7.28 -0.53 7.66
C PRO A 11 -6.19 0.31 6.99
N VAL A 12 -5.24 0.83 7.77
CA VAL A 12 -4.12 1.62 7.25
C VAL A 12 -3.21 0.76 6.38
N ALA A 13 -2.89 -0.46 6.83
CA ALA A 13 -2.13 -1.42 6.05
C ALA A 13 -2.80 -1.70 4.70
N SER A 14 -4.10 -2.00 4.70
CA SER A 14 -4.85 -2.25 3.46
C SER A 14 -4.90 -1.04 2.53
N LEU A 15 -5.03 0.18 3.06
CA LEU A 15 -5.00 1.40 2.25
C LEU A 15 -3.64 1.60 1.57
N LEU A 16 -2.54 1.33 2.28
CA LEU A 16 -1.20 1.40 1.71
C LEU A 16 -1.00 0.37 0.60
N GLU A 17 -1.47 -0.86 0.79
CA GLU A 17 -1.39 -1.90 -0.22
C GLU A 17 -2.23 -1.54 -1.46
N ILE A 18 -3.48 -1.12 -1.28
CA ILE A 18 -4.35 -0.68 -2.38
C ILE A 18 -3.74 0.49 -3.14
N ALA A 19 -3.20 1.49 -2.43
CA ALA A 19 -2.52 2.62 -3.06
C ALA A 19 -1.29 2.16 -3.86
N GLY A 20 -0.53 1.20 -3.36
CA GLY A 20 0.60 0.59 -4.06
C GLY A 20 0.17 -0.09 -5.36
N ILE A 21 -0.85 -0.95 -5.30
CA ILE A 21 -1.42 -1.63 -6.47
C ILE A 21 -1.91 -0.62 -7.51
N LEU A 22 -2.70 0.38 -7.08
CA LEU A 22 -3.23 1.40 -7.98
C LEU A 22 -2.10 2.22 -8.62
N THR A 23 -1.06 2.55 -7.85
CA THR A 23 0.12 3.26 -8.37
C THR A 23 0.78 2.46 -9.48
N LEU A 24 1.01 1.16 -9.26
CA LEU A 24 1.63 0.28 -10.25
C LEU A 24 0.77 0.16 -11.50
N ILE A 25 -0.52 -0.16 -11.36
CA ILE A 25 -1.41 -0.44 -12.50
C ILE A 25 -1.67 0.81 -13.35
N THR A 26 -1.82 1.98 -12.72
CA THR A 26 -2.20 3.21 -13.43
C THR A 26 -1.01 3.97 -14.03
N ASN A 27 0.18 3.87 -13.42
CA ASN A 27 1.34 4.64 -13.88
C ASN A 27 2.32 3.81 -14.72
N GLU A 28 2.48 2.51 -14.41
CA GLU A 28 3.43 1.65 -15.11
C GLU A 28 2.80 0.40 -15.69
N GLY A 29 2.86 0.28 -17.02
CA GLY A 29 2.42 -0.92 -17.71
C GLY A 29 3.42 -2.09 -17.61
N MET A 30 3.96 -2.36 -16.43
CA MET A 30 5.06 -3.34 -16.25
C MET A 30 4.60 -4.79 -16.50
N LEU A 31 3.31 -5.10 -16.31
CA LEU A 31 2.72 -6.44 -16.55
C LEU A 31 1.39 -6.41 -17.33
N ILE A 32 0.75 -5.25 -17.42
CA ILE A 32 -0.56 -5.05 -18.07
C ILE A 32 -0.43 -3.76 -18.88
N PRO A 33 -0.91 -3.67 -20.14
CA PRO A 33 -0.97 -2.40 -20.85
C PRO A 33 -1.62 -1.36 -19.95
N LYS A 34 -1.04 -0.14 -19.86
CA LYS A 34 -1.51 0.94 -18.97
C LYS A 34 -3.03 0.92 -18.91
N VAL A 35 -3.57 0.48 -17.78
CA VAL A 35 -5.01 0.43 -17.60
C VAL A 35 -5.41 1.85 -17.27
N ASP A 36 -5.89 2.56 -18.30
CA ASP A 36 -6.42 3.89 -18.13
C ASP A 36 -7.75 3.79 -17.38
N LEU A 37 -7.69 3.92 -16.06
CA LEU A 37 -8.84 3.94 -15.17
C LEU A 37 -9.53 5.31 -15.15
N GLY A 38 -9.12 6.25 -16.02
CA GLY A 38 -9.58 7.64 -16.00
C GLY A 38 -8.93 8.48 -14.89
N PHE A 39 -7.98 7.92 -14.15
CA PHE A 39 -7.17 8.62 -13.17
C PHE A 39 -5.81 7.90 -12.95
N SER A 40 -4.80 8.65 -12.52
CA SER A 40 -3.50 8.12 -12.09
C SER A 40 -3.18 8.56 -10.68
N VAL A 41 -2.42 7.74 -9.95
CA VAL A 41 -1.93 8.12 -8.62
C VAL A 41 -0.71 9.02 -8.79
N PRO A 42 -0.68 10.25 -8.22
CA PRO A 42 0.50 11.11 -8.30
C PRO A 42 1.74 10.42 -7.72
N ALA A 43 2.81 10.39 -8.50
CA ALA A 43 4.07 9.76 -8.10
C ALA A 43 5.15 10.83 -7.84
N LEU A 44 5.81 10.76 -6.68
CA LEU A 44 6.93 11.63 -6.31
C LEU A 44 8.29 11.03 -6.70
N VAL A 45 8.33 9.71 -6.83
CA VAL A 45 9.46 8.91 -7.31
C VAL A 45 8.97 8.03 -8.47
N PRO A 46 9.83 7.29 -9.19
CA PRO A 46 9.38 6.31 -10.19
C PRO A 46 8.25 5.43 -9.64
N ALA A 47 7.23 5.20 -10.45
CA ALA A 47 5.95 4.69 -9.94
C ALA A 47 6.03 3.20 -9.59
N ASP A 48 6.90 2.44 -10.25
CA ASP A 48 7.38 1.14 -9.79
C ASP A 48 7.90 1.19 -8.35
N VAL A 49 8.84 2.08 -8.07
CA VAL A 49 9.47 2.23 -6.76
C VAL A 49 8.44 2.67 -5.73
N GLN A 50 7.62 3.68 -6.04
CA GLN A 50 6.58 4.15 -5.13
C GLN A 50 5.55 3.06 -4.82
N GLY A 51 5.05 2.38 -5.86
CA GLY A 51 4.07 1.32 -5.73
C GLY A 51 4.58 0.16 -4.89
N MET A 52 5.81 -0.28 -5.15
CA MET A 52 6.47 -1.34 -4.37
C MET A 52 6.74 -0.92 -2.92
N LEU A 53 7.18 0.32 -2.67
CA LEU A 53 7.38 0.82 -1.32
C LEU A 53 6.08 0.87 -0.51
N LEU A 54 4.98 1.27 -1.15
CA LEU A 54 3.65 1.29 -0.54
C LEU A 54 3.17 -0.12 -0.19
N LEU A 55 3.38 -1.09 -1.08
CA LEU A 55 3.10 -2.52 -0.80
C LEU A 55 3.90 -3.05 0.38
N ILE A 56 5.21 -2.77 0.41
CA ILE A 56 6.10 -3.21 1.50
C ILE A 56 5.69 -2.55 2.82
N ALA A 57 5.43 -1.25 2.82
CA ALA A 57 4.99 -0.52 4.01
C ALA A 57 3.65 -1.04 4.54
N GLY A 58 2.70 -1.31 3.65
CA GLY A 58 1.42 -1.95 3.99
C GLY A 58 1.61 -3.32 4.63
N GLY A 59 2.39 -4.20 4.00
CA GLY A 59 2.68 -5.54 4.52
C GLY A 59 3.40 -5.52 5.87
N LEU A 60 4.38 -4.63 6.07
CA LEU A 60 5.04 -4.45 7.37
C LEU A 60 4.08 -3.92 8.44
N THR A 61 3.19 -2.99 8.07
CA THR A 61 2.16 -2.45 8.96
C THR A 61 1.15 -3.53 9.33
N MET A 62 0.76 -4.40 8.39
CA MET A 62 -0.10 -5.56 8.64
C MET A 62 0.56 -6.54 9.62
N LEU A 63 1.82 -6.92 9.38
CA LEU A 63 2.56 -7.82 10.27
C LEU A 63 2.66 -7.25 11.69
N PHE A 64 2.94 -5.96 11.79
CA PHE A 64 2.95 -5.26 13.08
C PHE A 64 1.56 -5.25 13.71
N ALA A 65 0.50 -4.95 12.94
CA ALA A 65 -0.87 -4.93 13.41
C ALA A 65 -1.29 -6.29 13.98
N VAL A 66 -1.09 -7.37 13.23
CA VAL A 66 -1.42 -8.74 13.63
C VAL A 66 -0.64 -9.15 14.88
N LYS A 67 0.66 -8.83 14.95
CA LYS A 67 1.49 -9.13 16.14
C LYS A 67 1.01 -8.39 17.40
N ASN A 68 0.41 -7.21 17.25
CA ASN A 68 -0.07 -6.38 18.36
C ASN A 68 -1.58 -6.48 18.59
N MET A 69 -2.29 -7.29 17.82
CA MET A 69 -3.64 -7.73 18.16
C MET A 69 -3.48 -8.79 19.24
N LYS A 70 -3.63 -8.38 20.51
CA LYS A 70 -3.83 -9.32 21.61
C LYS A 70 -5.03 -10.21 21.25
N GLU A 71 -4.87 -11.52 21.42
CA GLU A 71 -6.02 -12.43 21.56
C GLU A 71 -6.94 -11.95 22.68
#